data_AF-A0A5C4N9A2-F1
#
_entry.id   AF-A0A5C4N9A2-F1
#
_cell.length_a   1.000
_cell.length_b   1.000
_cell.length_c   1.000
_cell.angle_alpha   90.00
_cell.angle_beta   90.00
_cell.angle_gamma   90.00
#
_symmetry.space_group_name_H-M   'P 1'
#
loop_
_entity.id
_entity.type
_entity.pdbx_description
1 polymer ?
#
loop_
_entity_poly.entity_id
_entity_poly.type
_entity_poly.pdbx_seq_one_letter_code
_entity_poly.pdbx_strand_id
1 'polypeptide(L)'
;MALRWQEIVVIPEVEEDVRCDCCGQPARSAEGRLVHREQPIGRFSVRWRPGHPEHAARHVLYLGDWNRRGGMVDGPAVAAADYRGGPNHGFYLRDDAAQLLKSLKPWRPHYIRRAEAIGQPMGEVLFAMLDAIHVKDPRLQEIRGWAVV
;
A
#
# COMPACT_ATOMS: atom_id res chain seq x y z
N MET A 1 14.74 12.32 -10.28
CA MET A 1 14.34 11.43 -11.39
C MET A 1 13.11 10.68 -10.94
N ALA A 2 11.96 10.87 -11.59
CA ALA A 2 10.69 10.33 -11.12
C ALA A 2 10.65 8.80 -11.22
N LEU A 3 10.24 8.13 -10.14
CA LEU A 3 10.04 6.69 -10.11
C LEU A 3 8.83 6.33 -10.99
N ARG A 4 9.01 5.42 -11.96
CA ARG A 4 7.94 4.98 -12.87
C ARG A 4 7.43 3.61 -12.46
N TRP A 5 6.11 3.44 -12.34
CA TRP A 5 5.51 2.18 -11.89
C TRP A 5 5.91 0.99 -12.80
N GLN A 6 6.12 1.23 -14.10
CA GLN A 6 6.54 0.22 -15.07
C GLN A 6 7.91 -0.37 -14.74
N GLU A 7 8.78 0.37 -14.08
CA GLU A 7 10.13 -0.06 -13.71
C GLU A 7 10.18 -0.76 -12.34
N ILE A 8 9.09 -0.71 -11.57
CA ILE A 8 9.00 -1.37 -10.26
C ILE A 8 8.65 -2.84 -10.44
N VAL A 9 9.48 -3.74 -9.92
CA VAL A 9 9.18 -5.16 -9.81
C VAL A 9 8.43 -5.40 -8.51
N VAL A 10 7.28 -6.07 -8.61
CA VAL A 10 6.49 -6.51 -7.47
C VAL A 10 6.84 -7.97 -7.19
N ILE A 11 7.25 -8.26 -5.96
CA ILE A 11 7.58 -9.61 -5.51
C ILE A 11 6.54 -10.01 -4.46
N PRO A 12 5.52 -10.82 -4.82
CA PRO A 12 4.59 -11.42 -3.88
C PRO A 12 5.31 -12.29 -2.84
N GLU A 13 4.89 -12.22 -1.57
CA GLU A 13 5.50 -13.03 -0.50
C GLU A 13 4.47 -13.86 0.27
N VAL A 14 3.44 -13.20 0.84
CA VAL A 14 2.45 -13.86 1.70
C VAL A 14 1.05 -13.54 1.20
N GLU A 15 0.18 -14.55 1.14
CA GLU A 15 -1.26 -14.38 0.95
C GLU A 15 -1.99 -15.24 1.98
N GLU A 16 -2.98 -14.66 2.65
CA GLU A 16 -3.71 -15.32 3.72
C GLU A 16 -5.16 -14.82 3.84
N ASP A 17 -6.04 -15.71 4.31
CA ASP A 17 -7.38 -15.34 4.74
C ASP A 17 -7.33 -14.76 6.16
N VAL A 18 -7.88 -13.56 6.33
CA VAL A 18 -7.89 -12.80 7.58
C VAL A 18 -9.30 -12.32 7.92
N ARG A 19 -9.46 -11.67 9.07
CA ARG A 19 -10.69 -10.96 9.42
C ARG A 19 -10.50 -9.45 9.24
N CYS A 20 -11.53 -8.74 8.76
CA CYS A 20 -11.49 -7.27 8.71
C CYS A 20 -11.37 -6.72 10.12
N ASP A 21 -10.42 -5.81 10.35
CA ASP A 21 -10.30 -5.10 11.64
C ASP A 21 -11.52 -4.20 11.91
N CYS A 22 -12.29 -3.88 10.88
CA CYS A 22 -13.46 -3.00 10.92
C CYS A 22 -14.73 -3.68 11.44
N CYS A 23 -15.00 -4.90 10.98
CA CYS A 23 -16.29 -5.57 11.18
C CYS A 23 -16.18 -7.08 11.46
N GLY A 24 -14.95 -7.62 11.52
CA GLY A 24 -14.68 -9.03 11.81
C GLY A 24 -15.07 -10.01 10.69
N GLN A 25 -15.58 -9.51 9.56
CA GLN A 25 -15.97 -10.31 8.40
C GLN A 25 -14.75 -10.89 7.68
N PRO A 26 -14.91 -12.00 6.91
CA PRO A 26 -13.84 -12.56 6.10
C PRO A 26 -13.24 -11.52 5.14
N ALA A 27 -11.92 -11.55 5.03
CA ALA A 27 -11.10 -10.70 4.18
C ALA A 27 -9.87 -11.48 3.71
N ARG A 28 -9.18 -10.96 2.70
CA ARG A 28 -7.87 -11.45 2.26
C ARG A 28 -6.80 -10.41 2.53
N SER A 29 -5.59 -10.88 2.83
CA SER A 29 -4.39 -10.08 2.98
C SER A 29 -3.34 -10.57 2.00
N ALA A 30 -2.69 -9.66 1.29
CA ALA A 30 -1.58 -9.93 0.40
C ALA A 30 -0.42 -9.01 0.74
N GLU A 31 0.76 -9.59 0.98
CA GLU A 31 1.99 -8.86 1.28
C GLU A 31 3.07 -9.15 0.25
N GLY A 32 4.03 -8.22 0.15
CA GLY A 32 5.18 -8.40 -0.72
C GLY A 32 6.18 -7.25 -0.65
N ARG A 33 7.16 -7.29 -1.55
CA ARG A 33 8.22 -6.29 -1.69
C ARG A 33 8.20 -5.62 -3.05
N LEU A 34 8.77 -4.41 -3.09
CA LEU A 34 8.93 -3.61 -4.28
C LEU A 34 10.42 -3.37 -4.52
N VAL A 35 10.86 -3.63 -5.75
CA VAL A 35 12.25 -3.50 -6.17
C VAL A 35 12.33 -2.60 -7.39
N HIS A 36 13.28 -1.66 -7.41
CA HIS A 36 13.62 -0.84 -8.57
C HIS A 36 15.12 -0.98 -8.83
N ARG A 37 15.50 -1.38 -10.06
CA ARG A 37 16.91 -1.57 -10.44
C ARG A 37 17.70 -2.40 -9.42
N GLU A 38 17.14 -3.55 -9.05
CA GLU A 38 17.71 -4.51 -8.09
C GLU A 38 17.81 -3.98 -6.63
N GLN A 39 17.31 -2.78 -6.35
CA GLN A 39 17.30 -2.20 -5.00
C GLN A 39 15.89 -2.27 -4.39
N PRO A 40 15.74 -2.80 -3.16
CA PRO A 40 14.47 -2.74 -2.43
C PRO A 40 14.10 -1.27 -2.17
N ILE A 41 12.89 -0.88 -2.59
CA ILE A 41 12.35 0.47 -2.36
C ILE A 41 11.24 0.48 -1.32
N GLY A 42 10.69 -0.69 -0.97
CA GLY A 42 9.71 -0.82 0.09
C GLY A 42 9.05 -2.19 0.19
N ARG A 43 8.12 -2.30 1.14
CA ARG A 43 7.19 -3.42 1.29
C ARG A 43 5.76 -2.91 1.14
N PHE A 44 4.82 -3.82 0.94
CA PHE A 44 3.40 -3.48 0.95
C PHE A 44 2.57 -4.55 1.63
N SER A 45 1.40 -4.14 2.11
CA SER A 45 0.29 -5.03 2.38
C SER A 45 -0.98 -4.48 1.73
N VAL A 46 -1.82 -5.38 1.21
CA VAL A 46 -3.14 -5.07 0.67
C VAL A 46 -4.15 -5.94 1.39
N ARG A 47 -5.22 -5.33 1.90
CA ARG A 47 -6.31 -6.04 2.56
C ARG A 47 -7.64 -5.68 1.92
N TRP A 48 -8.42 -6.67 1.53
CA TRP A 48 -9.71 -6.46 0.87
C TRP A 48 -10.72 -7.54 1.26
N ARG A 49 -11.99 -7.31 0.97
CA ARG A 49 -13.05 -8.31 1.14
C ARG A 49 -13.39 -8.90 -0.25
N PRO A 50 -13.15 -10.20 -0.49
CA PRO A 50 -13.50 -10.82 -1.77
C PRO A 50 -15.00 -10.75 -2.05
N GLY A 51 -15.39 -10.37 -3.26
CA GLY A 51 -16.77 -10.22 -3.72
C GLY A 51 -17.48 -8.96 -3.23
N HIS A 52 -16.77 -8.05 -2.55
CA HIS A 52 -17.36 -6.92 -1.83
C HIS A 52 -16.73 -5.57 -2.26
N PRO A 53 -16.95 -5.11 -3.50
CA PRO A 53 -16.37 -3.88 -4.04
C PRO A 53 -16.84 -2.60 -3.34
N GLU A 54 -17.94 -2.66 -2.58
CA GLU A 54 -18.42 -1.59 -1.70
C GLU A 54 -17.46 -1.32 -0.53
N HIS A 55 -16.63 -2.30 -0.18
CA HIS A 55 -15.55 -2.14 0.78
C HIS A 55 -14.24 -1.84 0.07
N ALA A 56 -13.69 -0.66 0.34
CA ALA A 56 -12.41 -0.27 -0.23
C ALA A 56 -11.30 -1.25 0.16
N ALA A 57 -10.45 -1.59 -0.81
CA ALA A 57 -9.24 -2.35 -0.55
C ALA A 57 -8.19 -1.42 0.06
N ARG A 58 -7.66 -1.76 1.23
CA ARG A 58 -6.66 -0.95 1.91
C ARG A 58 -5.27 -1.39 1.47
N HIS A 59 -4.51 -0.46 0.91
CA HIS A 59 -3.09 -0.60 0.61
C HIS A 59 -2.29 0.13 1.69
N VAL A 60 -1.27 -0.52 2.23
CA VAL A 60 -0.27 0.08 3.11
C VAL A 60 1.09 -0.06 2.44
N LEU A 61 1.79 1.06 2.32
CA LEU A 61 3.15 1.13 1.79
C LEU A 61 4.12 1.35 2.92
N TYR A 62 5.16 0.53 2.99
CA TYR A 62 6.25 0.62 3.93
C TYR A 62 7.48 1.07 3.14
N LEU A 63 7.91 2.31 3.32
CA LEU A 63 8.99 2.93 2.56
C LEU A 63 10.31 2.87 3.32
N GLY A 64 11.40 2.75 2.56
CA GLY A 64 12.76 2.66 3.09
C GLY A 64 13.14 1.26 3.57
N ASP A 65 14.28 1.16 4.25
CA ASP A 65 14.79 -0.12 4.77
C ASP A 65 14.25 -0.40 6.18
N TRP A 66 13.30 -1.35 6.25
CA TRP A 66 12.71 -1.83 7.50
C TRP A 66 13.55 -2.93 8.18
N ASN A 67 14.71 -3.30 7.62
CA ASN A 67 15.59 -4.32 8.18
C ASN A 67 16.70 -3.76 9.08
N ARG A 68 16.92 -2.44 9.07
CA ARG A 68 18.06 -1.81 9.73
C ARG A 68 17.63 -1.20 11.06
N ARG A 69 18.36 -1.52 12.14
CA ARG A 69 18.25 -0.85 13.45
C ARG A 69 18.60 0.66 13.41
N GLY A 70 18.89 1.22 12.23
CA GLY A 70 19.14 2.62 11.97
C GLY A 70 18.60 2.95 10.60
N GLY A 71 17.53 3.74 10.56
CA GLY A 71 16.74 3.99 9.37
C GLY A 71 17.45 4.86 8.33
N MET A 72 16.65 5.29 7.34
CA MET A 72 16.93 6.54 6.64
C MET A 72 17.24 7.64 7.66
N VAL A 73 17.84 8.75 7.23
CA VAL A 73 18.15 9.89 8.12
C VAL A 73 16.93 10.31 8.98
N ASP A 74 15.70 10.03 8.52
CA ASP A 74 14.42 10.27 9.21
C ASP A 74 13.65 9.02 9.71
N GLY A 75 14.22 7.81 9.67
CA GLY A 75 13.55 6.57 10.06
C GLY A 75 12.67 5.92 8.97
N PRO A 76 12.01 4.77 9.23
CA PRO A 76 11.09 4.16 8.29
C PRO A 76 9.84 5.04 8.11
N ALA A 77 9.30 5.09 6.89
CA ALA A 77 8.06 5.82 6.60
C ALA A 77 6.95 4.86 6.15
N VAL A 78 5.70 5.25 6.39
CA VAL A 78 4.52 4.47 6.02
C VAL A 78 3.45 5.39 5.44
N ALA A 79 2.72 4.91 4.44
CA ALA A 79 1.54 5.57 3.90
C ALA A 79 0.41 4.54 3.74
N ALA A 80 -0.83 4.99 3.78
CA ALA A 80 -1.97 4.12 3.48
C ALA A 80 -2.89 4.78 2.44
N ALA A 81 -3.45 3.95 1.56
CA ALA A 81 -4.42 4.37 0.57
C ALA A 81 -5.57 3.36 0.51
N ASP A 82 -6.77 3.84 0.27
CA ASP A 82 -7.92 3.00 -0.04
C ASP A 82 -8.14 3.00 -1.55
N TYR A 83 -8.16 1.82 -2.18
CA TYR A 83 -8.67 1.66 -3.53
C TYR A 83 -10.18 1.44 -3.46
N ARG A 84 -10.94 2.32 -4.11
CA ARG A 84 -12.39 2.19 -4.24
C ARG A 84 -12.72 1.66 -5.64
N GLY A 85 -13.71 0.80 -5.75
CA GLY A 85 -14.32 0.42 -7.02
C GLY A 85 -15.46 1.36 -7.41
N GLY A 86 -16.20 1.01 -8.48
CA GLY A 86 -17.40 1.74 -8.89
C GLY A 86 -17.12 2.95 -9.80
N PRO A 87 -18.11 3.86 -9.92
CA PRO A 87 -17.98 5.09 -10.70
C PRO A 87 -16.88 6.04 -10.21
N ASN A 88 -16.52 5.95 -8.92
CA ASN A 88 -15.51 6.78 -8.28
C ASN A 88 -14.21 5.99 -8.03
N HIS A 89 -13.89 5.05 -8.93
CA HIS A 89 -12.78 4.15 -8.71
C HIS A 89 -11.43 4.88 -8.64
N GLY A 90 -10.49 4.30 -7.91
CA GLY A 90 -9.13 4.82 -7.78
C GLY A 90 -8.64 4.88 -6.35
N PHE A 91 -7.43 5.40 -6.20
CA PHE A 91 -6.72 5.48 -4.93
C PHE A 91 -7.01 6.78 -4.16
N TYR A 92 -7.33 6.63 -2.88
CA TYR A 92 -7.56 7.71 -1.94
C TYR A 92 -6.58 7.58 -0.77
N LEU A 93 -5.63 8.50 -0.65
CA LEU A 93 -4.72 8.54 0.49
C LEU A 93 -5.49 8.73 1.80
N ARG A 94 -5.11 7.99 2.83
CA ARG A 94 -5.65 8.10 4.19
C ARG A 94 -4.78 9.03 5.03
N ASP A 95 -5.42 9.81 5.90
CA ASP A 95 -4.73 10.63 6.92
C ASP A 95 -4.85 10.02 8.34
N ASP A 96 -5.77 9.09 8.54
CA ASP A 96 -5.93 8.39 9.81
C ASP A 96 -4.90 7.25 9.93
N ALA A 97 -3.93 7.50 10.81
CA ALA A 97 -2.77 6.65 11.04
C ALA A 97 -2.82 5.90 12.38
N ALA A 98 -3.76 6.21 13.28
CA ALA A 98 -3.63 5.87 14.70
C ALA A 98 -3.53 4.35 14.94
N GLN A 99 -4.42 3.58 14.31
CA GLN A 99 -4.44 2.13 14.43
C GLN A 99 -3.19 1.49 13.80
N LEU A 100 -2.79 1.98 12.63
CA LEU A 100 -1.61 1.49 11.91
C LEU A 100 -0.32 1.76 12.69
N LEU A 101 -0.14 2.98 13.19
CA LEU A 101 1.04 3.32 14.00
C LEU A 101 1.09 2.54 15.32
N LYS A 102 -0.08 2.20 15.89
CA LYS A 102 -0.15 1.34 17.07
C LYS A 102 0.33 -0.09 16.76
N SER A 103 -0.04 -0.67 15.61
CA SER A 103 0.40 -2.02 15.23
C SER A 103 1.88 -2.08 14.84
N LEU A 104 2.48 -0.94 14.48
CA LEU A 104 3.89 -0.84 14.07
C LEU A 104 4.85 -0.48 15.21
N LYS A 105 4.41 -0.54 16.48
CA LYS A 105 5.34 -0.42 17.62
C LYS A 105 6.26 -1.64 17.66
N PRO A 106 7.58 -1.48 17.95
CA PRO A 106 8.25 -0.27 18.42
C PRO A 106 8.87 0.64 17.34
N TRP A 107 8.65 0.36 16.05
CA TRP A 107 9.34 1.01 14.93
C TRP A 107 9.07 2.51 14.78
N ARG A 108 7.92 3.01 15.27
CA ARG A 108 7.51 4.43 15.28
C ARG A 108 7.77 5.14 13.93
N PRO A 109 7.24 4.63 12.82
CA PRO A 109 7.51 5.21 11.50
C PRO A 109 6.87 6.59 11.35
N HIS A 110 7.43 7.40 10.45
CA HIS A 110 6.77 8.61 9.97
C HIS A 110 5.56 8.23 9.10
N TYR A 111 4.38 8.72 9.45
CA TYR A 111 3.18 8.50 8.63
C TYR A 111 3.04 9.64 7.62
N ILE A 112 3.19 9.33 6.34
CA ILE A 112 3.07 10.29 5.25
C ILE A 112 1.59 10.60 5.06
N ARG A 113 1.20 11.83 5.44
CA ARG A 113 -0.18 12.32 5.24
C ARG A 113 -0.38 12.81 3.81
N ARG A 114 -1.64 12.96 3.43
CA ARG A 114 -2.06 13.53 2.14
C ARG A 114 -1.41 14.89 1.86
N ALA A 115 -1.33 15.77 2.86
CA ALA A 115 -0.71 17.09 2.73
C ALA A 115 0.79 17.03 2.39
N GLU A 116 1.47 15.94 2.74
CA GLU A 116 2.89 15.71 2.48
C GLU A 116 3.12 15.00 1.14
N ALA A 117 2.08 14.42 0.56
CA ALA A 117 2.13 13.67 -0.69
C ALA A 117 1.61 14.47 -1.90
N ILE A 118 0.44 15.11 -1.78
CA ILE A 118 -0.24 15.73 -2.92
C ILE A 118 0.52 16.98 -3.39
N GLY A 119 0.85 17.01 -4.68
CA GLY A 119 1.64 18.09 -5.28
C GLY A 119 3.13 18.07 -4.89
N GLN A 120 3.58 17.04 -4.17
CA GLN A 120 4.97 16.86 -3.75
C GLN A 120 5.61 15.68 -4.51
N PRO A 121 6.94 15.66 -4.68
CA PRO A 121 7.65 14.53 -5.28
C PRO A 121 7.37 13.19 -4.57
N MET A 122 7.10 13.22 -3.27
CA MET A 122 6.72 12.02 -2.52
C MET A 122 5.41 11.40 -3.03
N GLY A 123 4.45 12.22 -3.46
CA GLY A 123 3.20 11.73 -4.06
C GLY A 123 3.46 10.92 -5.33
N GLU A 124 4.36 11.37 -6.21
CA GLU A 124 4.73 10.62 -7.41
C GLU A 124 5.27 9.23 -7.07
N VAL A 125 6.12 9.14 -6.04
CA VAL A 125 6.66 7.87 -5.55
C VAL A 125 5.55 6.96 -5.02
N LEU A 126 4.67 7.48 -4.17
CA LEU A 126 3.58 6.70 -3.57
C LEU A 126 2.62 6.17 -4.65
N PHE A 127 2.19 7.01 -5.58
CA PHE A 127 1.29 6.59 -6.65
C PHE A 127 1.96 5.61 -7.62
N ALA A 128 3.25 5.80 -7.94
CA ALA A 128 3.98 4.82 -8.74
C ALA A 128 4.05 3.43 -8.06
N MET A 129 4.24 3.40 -6.74
CA MET A 129 4.21 2.14 -5.97
C MET A 129 2.80 1.52 -5.95
N LEU A 130 1.75 2.32 -5.70
CA LEU A 130 0.36 1.86 -5.72
C LEU A 130 -0.04 1.28 -7.09
N ASP A 131 0.29 1.98 -8.17
CA ASP A 131 0.04 1.54 -9.54
C ASP A 131 0.78 0.25 -9.85
N ALA A 132 2.06 0.14 -9.46
CA ALA A 132 2.84 -1.07 -9.65
C ALA A 132 2.19 -2.26 -8.95
N ILE A 133 1.82 -2.12 -7.67
CA ILE A 133 1.13 -3.16 -6.91
C ILE A 133 -0.19 -3.53 -7.59
N HIS A 134 -1.03 -2.53 -7.87
CA HIS A 134 -2.38 -2.74 -8.40
C HIS A 134 -2.35 -3.44 -9.75
N VAL A 135 -1.45 -3.03 -10.66
CA VAL A 135 -1.37 -3.54 -12.03
C VAL A 135 -0.64 -4.89 -12.08
N LYS A 136 0.45 -5.05 -11.32
CA LYS A 136 1.39 -6.17 -11.51
C LYS A 136 1.22 -7.31 -10.52
N ASP A 137 0.60 -7.10 -9.36
CA ASP A 137 0.36 -8.20 -8.42
C ASP A 137 -0.81 -9.06 -8.92
N PRO A 138 -0.59 -10.34 -9.30
CA PRO A 138 -1.64 -11.18 -9.86
C PRO A 138 -2.77 -11.43 -8.86
N ARG A 139 -2.50 -11.41 -7.54
CA ARG A 139 -3.49 -11.68 -6.48
C ARG A 139 -4.58 -10.62 -6.42
N LEU A 140 -4.30 -9.42 -6.94
CA LEU A 140 -5.24 -8.29 -6.92
C LEU A 140 -6.12 -8.22 -8.19
N GLN A 141 -6.17 -9.28 -8.99
CA GLN A 141 -6.99 -9.34 -10.20
C GLN A 141 -8.46 -8.99 -9.94
N GLU A 142 -9.01 -9.47 -8.84
CA GLU A 142 -10.39 -9.18 -8.46
C GLU A 142 -10.60 -7.68 -8.20
N ILE A 143 -9.71 -7.05 -7.42
CA ILE A 143 -9.76 -5.62 -7.08
C ILE A 143 -9.68 -4.76 -8.35
N ARG A 144 -8.81 -5.13 -9.31
CA ARG A 144 -8.73 -4.46 -10.62
C ARG A 144 -10.06 -4.52 -11.38
N GLY A 145 -10.80 -5.62 -11.23
CA GLY A 145 -12.12 -5.80 -11.84
C GLY A 145 -13.23 -4.95 -11.20
N TRP A 146 -12.97 -4.25 -10.10
CA TRP A 146 -13.95 -3.38 -9.45
C TRP A 146 -14.06 -1.99 -10.10
N ALA A 147 -13.12 -1.63 -10.99
CA ALA A 147 -13.30 -0.49 -11.88
C ALA A 147 -14.47 -0.81 -12.82
N VAL A 148 -15.56 -0.05 -12.72
CA VAL A 148 -16.73 -0.24 -13.58
C VAL A 148 -16.36 0.17 -15.01
N VAL A 149 -16.75 -0.69 -15.97
CA VAL A 149 -16.82 -0.38 -17.40
C VAL A 149 -18.04 0.49 -17.68
#